data_AF-A0A6G1S9M8-F1
#
_entry.id   AF-A0A6G1S9M8-F1
#
_cell.length_a   1.000
_cell.length_b   1.000
_cell.length_c   1.000
_cell.angle_alpha   90.00
_cell.angle_beta   90.00
_cell.angle_gamma   90.00
#
_symmetry.space_group_name_H-M   'P 1'
#
loop_
_entity.id
_entity.type
_entity.pdbx_description
1 polymer ?
#
loop_
_entity_poly.entity_id
_entity_poly.type
_entity_poly.pdbx_seq_one_letter_code
_entity_poly.pdbx_strand_id
1 'polypeptide(L)'
;MAASKVSSRDKPVIGINSDPTKSVGHLCLPSRYSNNFDKVIELLRDGKFQWQYKQRLRVTLIGDAADEEAKALNDMRYDMRGFLDQDFDQDRYNQQHNNNNPNHHHHHHQRANHLDGQCNNVTFKTVDGKVFHKIRQLKERALNEVFVGETLSARVSYYELSVDNNQLIKMKSSGLTICTGTGSTSWYYNINKVTEQQVFSIVSIINKVTQTNKVNPNDSTLIGDITKQFNDTLTFAPTEPIMAYSIRDPIGYASAVGHSHRGHAKRIEVKSRMQNACLVLDGCQFIPFNDGSYALIEMYDEDALKTISLE
;
A
#
# COMPACT_ATOMS: atom_id res chain seq x y z
N MET A 1 -0.33 -13.52 7.09
CA MET A 1 1.07 -13.97 6.88
C MET A 1 1.80 -14.10 8.22
N ALA A 2 2.88 -14.89 8.33
CA ALA A 2 3.63 -15.04 9.58
C ALA A 2 4.20 -13.70 10.11
N ALA A 3 4.73 -12.86 9.21
CA ALA A 3 5.26 -11.54 9.54
C ALA A 3 4.26 -10.61 10.24
N SER A 4 2.96 -10.73 9.91
CA SER A 4 1.92 -9.89 10.51
C SER A 4 1.59 -10.28 11.96
N LYS A 5 2.00 -11.49 12.39
CA LYS A 5 1.88 -11.98 13.77
C LYS A 5 3.11 -11.68 14.63
N VAL A 6 4.11 -10.98 14.08
CA VAL A 6 5.30 -10.56 14.80
C VAL A 6 5.22 -9.07 15.10
N SER A 7 4.86 -8.74 16.34
CA SER A 7 4.73 -7.35 16.80
C SER A 7 6.05 -6.75 17.31
N SER A 8 6.99 -7.58 17.77
CA SER A 8 8.30 -7.15 18.29
C SER A 8 9.40 -7.35 17.26
N ARG A 9 10.31 -6.37 17.17
CA ARG A 9 11.54 -6.43 16.37
C ARG A 9 12.48 -7.56 16.78
N ASP A 10 12.41 -8.03 18.02
CA ASP A 10 13.40 -9.00 18.53
C ASP A 10 13.06 -10.45 18.19
N LYS A 11 11.82 -10.73 17.80
CA LYS A 11 11.39 -12.06 17.40
C LYS A 11 11.78 -12.32 15.92
N PRO A 12 12.72 -13.24 15.64
CA PRO A 12 13.15 -13.49 14.28
C PRO A 12 12.10 -14.27 13.48
N VAL A 13 12.09 -14.06 12.16
CA VAL A 13 11.30 -14.82 11.20
C VAL A 13 12.23 -15.38 10.13
N ILE A 14 12.06 -16.67 9.82
CA ILE A 14 12.76 -17.36 8.73
C ILE A 14 11.69 -17.88 7.78
N GLY A 15 11.72 -17.41 6.53
CA GLY A 15 10.85 -17.91 5.47
C GLY A 15 11.52 -19.08 4.75
N ILE A 16 10.83 -20.20 4.62
CA ILE A 16 11.28 -21.36 3.83
C ILE A 16 10.33 -21.49 2.66
N ASN A 17 10.88 -21.58 1.44
CA ASN A 17 10.05 -21.81 0.26
C ASN A 17 9.74 -23.31 0.16
N SER A 18 8.46 -23.68 0.29
CA SER A 18 8.01 -25.07 0.21
C SER A 18 8.10 -25.66 -1.20
N ASP A 19 8.10 -24.83 -2.23
CA ASP A 19 8.23 -25.26 -3.63
C ASP A 19 9.10 -24.25 -4.42
N PRO A 20 10.44 -24.34 -4.27
CA PRO A 20 11.38 -23.47 -4.97
C PRO A 20 11.48 -23.76 -6.47
N THR A 21 10.84 -24.83 -6.97
CA THR A 21 10.80 -25.16 -8.40
C THR A 21 9.69 -24.42 -9.13
N LYS A 22 8.56 -24.16 -8.44
CA LYS A 22 7.41 -23.45 -9.02
C LYS A 22 7.34 -21.99 -8.64
N SER A 23 8.03 -21.58 -7.57
CA SER A 23 7.97 -20.21 -7.07
C SER A 23 9.34 -19.71 -6.61
N VAL A 24 9.61 -18.42 -6.80
CA VAL A 24 10.86 -17.80 -6.35
C VAL A 24 10.84 -17.61 -4.82
N GLY A 25 9.73 -17.11 -4.27
CA GLY A 25 9.60 -16.85 -2.85
C GLY A 25 10.56 -15.76 -2.36
N HIS A 26 10.40 -14.52 -2.82
CA HIS A 26 11.29 -13.38 -2.50
C HIS A 26 11.46 -13.07 -1.00
N LEU A 27 10.57 -13.58 -0.14
CA LEU A 27 10.63 -13.42 1.32
C LEU A 27 11.28 -14.62 2.03
N CYS A 28 11.56 -15.68 1.30
CA CYS A 28 12.13 -16.91 1.81
C CYS A 28 13.65 -16.93 1.59
N LEU A 29 14.31 -17.90 2.23
CA LEU A 29 15.71 -18.20 1.95
C LEU A 29 15.90 -18.51 0.45
N PRO A 30 17.05 -18.13 -0.14
CA PRO A 30 17.37 -18.44 -1.53
C PRO A 30 17.05 -19.89 -1.91
N SER A 31 16.56 -20.14 -3.12
CA SER A 31 16.10 -21.48 -3.55
C SER A 31 17.13 -22.59 -3.33
N ARG A 32 18.44 -22.27 -3.42
CA ARG A 32 19.55 -23.20 -3.10
C ARG A 32 19.50 -23.77 -1.67
N TYR A 33 18.93 -23.03 -0.74
CA TYR A 33 18.78 -23.41 0.67
C TYR A 33 17.45 -24.11 0.96
N SER A 34 16.41 -23.79 0.18
CA SER A 34 15.10 -24.46 0.31
C SER A 34 15.17 -25.94 -0.07
N ASN A 35 16.02 -26.33 -1.03
CA ASN A 35 16.25 -27.73 -1.42
C ASN A 35 17.28 -28.47 -0.55
N ASN A 36 17.96 -27.78 0.37
CA ASN A 36 18.97 -28.36 1.25
C ASN A 36 18.86 -27.73 2.63
N PHE A 37 17.77 -28.06 3.32
CA PHE A 37 17.45 -27.46 4.61
C PHE A 37 18.41 -27.91 5.72
N ASP A 38 18.98 -29.12 5.64
CA ASP A 38 19.98 -29.59 6.60
C ASP A 38 21.19 -28.66 6.65
N LYS A 39 21.67 -28.21 5.48
CA LYS A 39 22.72 -27.19 5.40
C LYS A 39 22.32 -25.87 6.05
N VAL A 40 21.05 -25.47 5.97
CA VAL A 40 20.55 -24.26 6.68
C VAL A 40 20.68 -24.44 8.19
N ILE A 41 20.29 -25.60 8.72
CA ILE A 41 20.43 -25.90 10.15
C ILE A 41 21.90 -25.88 10.59
N GLU A 42 22.81 -26.43 9.79
CA GLU A 42 24.25 -26.36 10.06
C GLU A 42 24.76 -24.91 10.08
N LEU A 43 24.41 -24.11 9.07
CA LEU A 43 24.79 -22.70 9.01
C LEU A 43 24.26 -21.91 10.21
N LEU A 44 23.01 -22.17 10.61
CA LEU A 44 22.39 -21.56 11.78
C LEU A 44 23.10 -21.95 13.08
N ARG A 45 23.40 -23.24 13.25
CA ARG A 45 24.11 -23.76 14.44
C ARG A 45 25.52 -23.20 14.55
N ASP A 46 26.22 -23.08 13.42
CA ASP A 46 27.58 -22.56 13.34
C ASP A 46 27.64 -21.02 13.40
N GLY A 47 26.49 -20.32 13.44
CA GLY A 47 26.44 -18.86 13.43
C GLY A 47 26.81 -18.22 12.09
N LYS A 48 26.79 -18.99 10.99
CA LYS A 48 27.15 -18.56 9.63
C LYS A 48 25.95 -17.91 8.92
N PHE A 49 25.48 -16.81 9.48
CA PHE A 49 24.39 -16.01 8.92
C PHE A 49 24.53 -14.56 9.40
N GLN A 50 23.81 -13.65 8.74
CA GLN A 50 23.72 -12.26 9.17
C GLN A 50 22.28 -11.93 9.55
N TRP A 51 22.12 -11.09 10.57
CA TRP A 51 20.81 -10.51 10.88
C TRP A 51 20.48 -9.40 9.89
N GLN A 52 19.25 -9.39 9.40
CA GLN A 52 18.68 -8.33 8.59
C GLN A 52 17.40 -7.80 9.22
N TYR A 53 17.18 -6.50 9.13
CA TYR A 53 16.02 -5.81 9.67
C TYR A 53 15.21 -5.21 8.53
N LYS A 54 14.23 -5.96 8.02
CA LYS A 54 13.40 -5.52 6.91
C LYS A 54 12.39 -4.50 7.41
N GLN A 55 12.36 -3.32 6.82
CA GLN A 55 11.45 -2.24 7.22
C GLN A 55 10.00 -2.64 6.94
N ARG A 56 9.08 -2.11 7.76
CA ARG A 56 7.63 -2.33 7.63
C ARG A 56 6.89 -1.00 7.71
N LEU A 57 5.75 -0.90 7.04
CA LEU A 57 4.88 0.27 7.08
C LEU A 57 4.01 0.22 8.34
N ARG A 58 4.05 1.30 9.11
CA ARG A 58 3.11 1.61 10.20
C ARG A 58 1.98 2.47 9.64
N VAL A 59 0.75 2.09 9.94
CA VAL A 59 -0.45 2.86 9.57
C VAL A 59 -1.11 3.37 10.83
N THR A 60 -1.37 4.67 10.86
CA THR A 60 -2.13 5.36 11.91
C THR A 60 -3.40 5.94 11.31
N LEU A 61 -4.55 5.47 11.79
CA LEU A 61 -5.87 5.93 11.40
C LEU A 61 -6.26 7.13 12.27
N ILE A 62 -6.81 8.15 11.63
CA ILE A 62 -7.13 9.44 12.25
C ILE A 62 -8.55 9.85 11.85
N GLY A 63 -9.31 10.39 12.80
CA GLY A 63 -10.72 10.73 12.61
C GLY A 63 -11.58 9.48 12.66
N ASP A 64 -12.63 9.42 11.84
CA ASP A 64 -13.64 8.36 11.96
C ASP A 64 -13.08 6.95 11.74
N ALA A 65 -12.16 6.78 10.78
CA ALA A 65 -11.44 5.52 10.55
C ALA A 65 -10.70 4.97 11.78
N ALA A 66 -10.41 5.78 12.80
CA ALA A 66 -9.78 5.28 14.02
C ALA A 66 -10.66 4.27 14.78
N ASP A 67 -11.98 4.21 14.56
CA ASP A 67 -12.87 3.18 15.14
C ASP A 67 -13.04 1.93 14.25
N GLU A 68 -12.49 1.94 13.02
CA GLU A 68 -12.80 0.91 12.02
C GLU A 68 -12.00 -0.37 12.22
N GLU A 69 -12.64 -1.47 12.61
CA GLU A 69 -11.90 -2.70 12.86
C GLU A 69 -11.37 -3.37 11.59
N ALA A 70 -10.14 -3.88 11.69
CA ALA A 70 -9.52 -4.62 10.60
C ALA A 70 -10.20 -6.00 10.44
N LYS A 71 -10.49 -6.35 9.19
CA LYS A 71 -11.09 -7.63 8.80
C LYS A 71 -10.14 -8.40 7.89
N ALA A 72 -10.24 -9.73 7.86
CA ALA A 72 -9.54 -10.47 6.83
C ALA A 72 -10.17 -10.16 5.47
N LEU A 73 -9.34 -9.89 4.46
CA LEU A 73 -9.80 -9.52 3.13
C LEU A 73 -10.69 -10.60 2.50
N ASN A 74 -10.39 -11.88 2.75
CA ASN A 74 -11.19 -13.01 2.24
C ASN A 74 -12.58 -13.12 2.89
N ASP A 75 -12.77 -12.54 4.08
CA ASP A 75 -14.05 -12.55 4.79
C ASP A 75 -14.95 -11.38 4.34
N MET A 76 -14.41 -10.47 3.54
CA MET A 76 -15.18 -9.38 2.95
C MET A 76 -16.15 -9.95 1.91
N ARG A 77 -17.39 -10.16 2.34
CA ARG A 77 -18.52 -10.24 1.42
C ARG A 77 -18.71 -8.84 0.84
N TYR A 78 -18.61 -8.70 -0.48
CA TYR A 78 -19.06 -7.49 -1.15
C TYR A 78 -20.53 -7.32 -0.80
N ASP A 79 -20.84 -6.44 0.15
CA ASP A 79 -22.23 -6.12 0.43
C ASP A 79 -22.74 -5.24 -0.69
N MET A 80 -23.21 -5.90 -1.75
CA MET A 80 -23.83 -5.25 -2.91
C MET A 80 -25.12 -4.51 -2.53
N ARG A 81 -25.65 -4.67 -1.30
CA ARG A 81 -26.91 -4.02 -0.89
C ARG A 81 -26.75 -2.52 -0.67
N GLY A 82 -25.56 -2.06 -0.27
CA GLY A 82 -25.25 -0.62 -0.21
C GLY A 82 -25.21 0.07 -1.57
N PHE A 83 -25.25 -0.68 -2.68
CA PHE A 83 -25.36 -0.12 -4.03
C PHE A 83 -26.80 0.26 -4.41
N LEU A 84 -27.81 -0.34 -3.77
CA LEU A 84 -29.21 -0.06 -4.10
C LEU A 84 -29.75 1.20 -3.41
N ASP A 85 -29.16 1.61 -2.29
CA ASP A 85 -29.63 2.79 -1.54
C ASP A 85 -29.08 4.11 -2.12
N GLN A 86 -28.00 4.08 -2.91
CA GLN A 86 -27.38 5.31 -3.45
C GLN A 86 -28.11 5.89 -4.68
N ASP A 87 -28.86 5.08 -5.43
CA ASP A 87 -29.63 5.57 -6.58
C ASP A 87 -31.00 6.17 -6.19
N PHE A 88 -31.47 5.98 -4.95
CA PHE A 88 -32.75 6.51 -4.48
C PHE A 88 -32.66 7.86 -3.73
N ASP A 89 -31.47 8.29 -3.30
CA ASP A 89 -31.33 9.53 -2.53
C ASP A 89 -31.21 10.80 -3.39
N GLN A 90 -30.92 10.65 -4.69
CA GLN A 90 -30.90 11.81 -5.61
C GLN A 90 -32.33 12.29 -5.96
N ASP A 91 -33.32 11.39 -5.94
CA ASP A 91 -34.73 11.73 -6.17
C ASP A 91 -35.45 12.22 -4.92
N ARG A 92 -34.99 11.85 -3.71
CA ARG A 92 -35.61 12.30 -2.45
C ARG A 92 -35.26 13.74 -2.06
N TYR A 93 -34.14 14.28 -2.52
CA TYR A 93 -33.80 15.70 -2.29
C TYR A 93 -34.72 16.67 -3.06
N ASN A 94 -35.38 16.22 -4.13
CA ASN A 94 -36.36 17.02 -4.89
C ASN A 94 -37.81 16.86 -4.41
N GLN A 95 -38.10 15.96 -3.46
CA GLN A 95 -39.46 15.72 -2.95
C GLN A 95 -39.68 16.13 -1.48
N GLN A 96 -38.63 16.49 -0.73
CA GLN A 96 -38.73 16.82 0.70
C GLN A 96 -39.12 18.27 1.03
N HIS A 97 -39.62 19.05 0.07
CA HIS A 97 -40.28 20.33 0.40
C HIS A 97 -41.75 20.22 0.80
N ASN A 98 -42.31 19.02 0.98
CA ASN A 98 -43.64 18.89 1.56
C ASN A 98 -43.75 17.72 2.56
N ASN A 99 -44.04 18.11 3.79
CA ASN A 99 -44.71 17.37 4.89
C ASN A 99 -43.87 16.96 6.11
N ASN A 100 -44.23 17.62 7.20
CA ASN A 100 -43.96 17.33 8.60
C ASN A 100 -44.58 15.98 9.03
N ASN A 101 -43.84 15.10 9.71
CA ASN A 101 -43.98 14.77 11.15
C ASN A 101 -43.08 13.57 11.55
N PRO A 102 -42.72 13.42 12.83
CA PRO A 102 -41.66 12.53 13.31
C PRO A 102 -42.21 11.18 13.78
N ASN A 103 -41.43 10.12 13.59
CA ASN A 103 -41.28 8.99 14.51
C ASN A 103 -40.54 7.89 13.76
N HIS A 104 -39.28 7.59 14.11
CA HIS A 104 -38.71 6.26 13.86
C HIS A 104 -37.74 5.87 14.99
N HIS A 105 -37.95 4.66 15.49
CA HIS A 105 -37.32 4.06 16.65
C HIS A 105 -35.83 3.77 16.41
N HIS A 106 -35.01 4.17 17.38
CA HIS A 106 -33.60 3.79 17.47
C HIS A 106 -33.47 2.34 17.94
N HIS A 107 -32.96 1.46 17.09
CA HIS A 107 -32.41 0.17 17.53
C HIS A 107 -30.98 0.37 18.02
N HIS A 108 -30.85 0.47 19.35
CA HIS A 108 -29.57 0.41 20.05
C HIS A 108 -28.96 -1.00 19.92
N HIS A 109 -27.91 -1.14 19.13
CA HIS A 109 -26.97 -2.24 19.31
C HIS A 109 -26.02 -1.89 20.47
N GLN A 110 -26.14 -2.64 21.55
CA GLN A 110 -25.28 -2.56 22.73
C GLN A 110 -23.84 -2.95 22.33
N ARG A 111 -22.93 -1.97 22.38
CA ARG A 111 -21.48 -2.19 22.30
C ARG A 111 -20.99 -2.65 23.68
N ALA A 112 -20.36 -3.82 23.72
CA ALA A 112 -19.68 -4.31 24.90
C ALA A 112 -18.45 -3.43 25.21
N ASN A 113 -18.41 -2.88 26.41
CA ASN A 113 -17.27 -2.14 26.94
C ASN A 113 -16.14 -3.13 27.27
N HIS A 114 -15.11 -3.17 26.43
CA HIS A 114 -13.78 -3.61 26.87
C HIS A 114 -12.86 -2.40 26.90
N LEU A 115 -12.58 -1.98 28.12
CA LEU A 115 -11.59 -0.99 28.50
C LEU A 115 -10.20 -1.57 28.24
N ASP A 116 -9.41 -0.88 27.43
CA ASP A 116 -7.96 -1.04 27.41
C ASP A 116 -7.31 0.32 27.12
N GLY A 117 -6.43 0.77 28.02
CA GLY A 117 -5.40 1.76 27.74
C GLY A 117 -5.71 3.21 28.12
N GLN A 118 -4.88 3.75 29.02
CA GLN A 118 -4.83 5.16 29.43
C GLN A 118 -4.79 6.11 28.22
N CYS A 119 -5.75 7.04 28.15
CA CYS A 119 -5.77 8.12 27.17
C CYS A 119 -4.84 9.25 27.65
N ASN A 120 -3.59 9.24 27.19
CA ASN A 120 -2.83 10.48 27.11
C ASN A 120 -3.56 11.40 26.12
N ASN A 121 -3.69 12.70 26.39
CA ASN A 121 -4.30 13.70 25.51
C ASN A 121 -3.45 13.90 24.22
N VAL A 122 -3.30 12.85 23.41
CA VAL A 122 -2.55 12.87 22.16
C VAL A 122 -3.47 13.48 21.12
N THR A 123 -3.06 14.62 20.57
CA THR A 123 -3.70 15.23 19.42
C THR A 123 -2.83 15.03 18.19
N PHE A 124 -3.47 14.91 17.03
CA PHE A 124 -2.80 14.85 15.75
C PHE A 124 -3.25 16.02 14.91
N LYS A 125 -2.28 16.76 14.36
CA LYS A 125 -2.53 17.84 13.40
C LYS A 125 -2.21 17.36 12.00
N THR A 126 -3.22 17.31 11.14
CA THR A 126 -3.07 16.95 9.72
C THR A 126 -2.34 18.04 8.94
N VAL A 127 -1.91 17.72 7.72
CA VAL A 127 -1.23 18.66 6.83
C VAL A 127 -2.15 19.84 6.45
N ASP A 128 -3.46 19.62 6.33
CA ASP A 128 -4.45 20.71 6.15
C ASP A 128 -4.82 21.45 7.45
N GLY A 129 -4.07 21.21 8.53
CA GLY A 129 -4.15 21.97 9.77
C GLY A 129 -5.28 21.58 10.71
N LYS A 130 -6.05 20.53 10.40
CA LYS A 130 -7.11 20.03 11.28
C LYS A 130 -6.52 19.28 12.45
N VAL A 131 -7.14 19.42 13.62
CA VAL A 131 -6.73 18.74 14.84
C VAL A 131 -7.72 17.63 15.16
N PHE A 132 -7.21 16.43 15.38
CA PHE A 132 -7.99 15.26 15.75
C PHE A 132 -7.54 14.72 17.11
N HIS A 133 -8.51 14.26 17.89
CA HIS A 133 -8.29 13.56 19.17
C HIS A 133 -8.43 12.04 19.03
N LYS A 134 -9.06 11.60 17.93
CA LYS A 134 -9.35 10.20 17.66
C LYS A 134 -8.29 9.65 16.72
N ILE A 135 -7.37 8.86 17.28
CA ILE A 135 -6.18 8.37 16.61
C ILE A 135 -5.97 6.92 17.03
N ARG A 136 -5.78 6.02 16.07
CA ARG A 136 -5.44 4.63 16.34
C ARG A 136 -4.35 4.13 15.41
N GLN A 137 -3.20 3.81 15.99
CA GLN A 137 -2.17 3.07 15.30
C GLN A 137 -2.60 1.61 15.16
N LEU A 138 -2.54 1.07 13.95
CA LEU A 138 -2.84 -0.36 13.72
C LEU A 138 -1.81 -1.24 14.44
N LYS A 139 -2.22 -2.43 14.89
CA LYS A 139 -1.31 -3.38 15.55
C LYS A 139 -0.43 -4.12 14.55
N GLU A 140 -0.98 -4.51 13.40
CA GLU A 140 -0.19 -5.15 12.34
C GLU A 140 0.63 -4.10 11.57
N ARG A 141 1.68 -4.56 10.89
CA ARG A 141 2.56 -3.75 10.04
C ARG A 141 2.61 -4.40 8.66
N ALA A 142 2.52 -3.61 7.61
CA ALA A 142 2.66 -4.15 6.26
C ALA A 142 4.13 -4.38 5.94
N LEU A 143 4.49 -5.61 5.58
CA LEU A 143 5.83 -5.97 5.15
C LEU A 143 6.07 -5.58 3.69
N ASN A 144 5.07 -5.72 2.83
CA ASN A 144 5.17 -5.42 1.41
C ASN A 144 4.54 -4.06 1.12
N GLU A 145 3.21 -3.93 1.27
CA GLU A 145 2.50 -2.73 0.82
C GLU A 145 1.23 -2.41 1.59
N VAL A 146 0.86 -1.13 1.53
CA VAL A 146 -0.47 -0.60 1.85
C VAL A 146 -1.10 -0.12 0.53
N PHE A 147 -2.28 -0.66 0.21
CA PHE A 147 -3.14 -0.13 -0.85
C PHE A 147 -4.20 0.79 -0.25
N VAL A 148 -4.51 1.88 -0.95
CA VAL A 148 -5.59 2.81 -0.62
C VAL A 148 -6.46 3.01 -1.86
N GLY A 149 -7.77 2.80 -1.74
CA GLY A 149 -8.68 3.07 -2.85
C GLY A 149 -10.11 2.61 -2.59
N GLU A 150 -10.98 2.86 -3.57
CA GLU A 150 -12.32 2.29 -3.63
C GLU A 150 -12.26 0.76 -3.65
N THR A 151 -13.20 0.12 -2.95
CA THR A 151 -13.28 -1.34 -2.85
C THR A 151 -13.65 -1.97 -4.19
N LEU A 152 -14.47 -1.29 -4.99
CA LEU A 152 -14.81 -1.74 -6.35
C LEU A 152 -13.87 -1.07 -7.36
N SER A 153 -13.12 -1.89 -8.09
CA SER A 153 -12.11 -1.43 -9.07
C SER A 153 -12.69 -0.59 -10.22
N ALA A 154 -13.99 -0.71 -10.49
CA ALA A 154 -14.68 0.10 -11.50
C ALA A 154 -15.00 1.53 -11.03
N ARG A 155 -14.81 1.85 -9.75
CA ARG A 155 -15.00 3.20 -9.20
C ARG A 155 -13.67 3.95 -9.18
N VAL A 156 -13.76 5.25 -9.48
CA VAL A 156 -12.62 6.16 -9.38
C VAL A 156 -12.32 6.43 -7.91
N SER A 157 -11.10 6.13 -7.48
CA SER A 157 -10.62 6.49 -6.16
C SER A 157 -10.28 7.97 -6.12
N TYR A 158 -10.92 8.72 -5.21
CA TYR A 158 -10.68 10.14 -4.98
C TYR A 158 -10.11 10.38 -3.58
N TYR A 159 -8.96 11.03 -3.49
CA TYR A 159 -8.30 11.29 -2.21
C TYR A 159 -7.42 12.54 -2.30
N GLU A 160 -6.98 13.05 -1.16
CA GLU A 160 -5.91 14.05 -1.08
C GLU A 160 -4.65 13.38 -0.55
N LEU A 161 -3.52 13.58 -1.24
CA LEU A 161 -2.23 12.96 -0.93
C LEU A 161 -1.21 14.02 -0.53
N SER A 162 -0.54 13.80 0.60
CA SER A 162 0.65 14.54 1.01
C SER A 162 1.83 13.58 1.09
N VAL A 163 2.95 14.00 0.49
CA VAL A 163 4.22 13.28 0.51
C VAL A 163 5.23 14.14 1.27
N ASP A 164 5.84 13.59 2.31
CA ASP A 164 6.85 14.25 3.16
C ASP A 164 6.42 15.63 3.67
N ASN A 165 5.17 15.71 4.16
CA ASN A 165 4.55 16.95 4.68
C ASN A 165 4.38 18.09 3.67
N ASN A 166 4.54 17.81 2.37
CA ASN A 166 4.15 18.77 1.34
C ASN A 166 2.63 18.99 1.34
N GLN A 167 2.17 20.03 0.66
CA GLN A 167 0.75 20.35 0.54
C GLN A 167 -0.07 19.12 0.07
N LEU A 168 -1.28 18.98 0.62
CA LEU A 168 -2.25 17.97 0.18
C LEU A 168 -2.72 18.26 -1.25
N ILE A 169 -2.56 17.29 -2.14
CA ILE A 169 -2.94 17.40 -3.55
C ILE A 169 -4.10 16.44 -3.82
N LYS A 170 -5.17 16.95 -4.43
CA LYS A 170 -6.36 16.19 -4.83
C LYS A 170 -6.04 15.27 -6.01
N MET A 171 -6.16 13.95 -5.81
CA MET A 171 -5.86 12.91 -6.78
C MET A 171 -7.09 12.07 -7.11
N LYS A 172 -7.26 11.79 -8.41
CA LYS A 172 -8.22 10.79 -8.93
C LYS A 172 -7.44 9.70 -9.65
N SER A 173 -7.71 8.43 -9.35
CA SER A 173 -6.91 7.31 -9.84
C SER A 173 -7.65 5.97 -9.62
N SER A 174 -7.08 4.85 -10.08
CA SER A 174 -7.47 3.49 -9.69
C SER A 174 -7.02 3.10 -8.28
N GLY A 175 -6.39 4.02 -7.54
CA GLY A 175 -5.90 3.81 -6.17
C GLY A 175 -4.43 4.19 -6.00
N LEU A 176 -3.94 4.08 -4.78
CA LEU A 176 -2.58 4.37 -4.36
C LEU A 176 -1.95 3.09 -3.79
N THR A 177 -0.73 2.77 -4.22
CA THR A 177 0.09 1.74 -3.57
C THR A 177 1.29 2.39 -2.89
N ILE A 178 1.59 1.96 -1.68
CA ILE A 178 2.76 2.39 -0.89
C ILE A 178 3.49 1.13 -0.46
N CYS A 179 4.77 0.95 -0.78
CA CYS A 179 5.51 -0.26 -0.48
C CYS A 179 6.83 -0.01 0.24
N THR A 180 7.29 -1.05 0.93
CA THR A 180 8.64 -1.14 1.49
C THR A 180 9.65 -1.58 0.42
N GLY A 181 10.95 -1.59 0.75
CA GLY A 181 11.95 -2.21 -0.13
C GLY A 181 11.70 -3.70 -0.37
N THR A 182 11.08 -4.39 0.59
CA THR A 182 10.61 -5.77 0.40
C THR A 182 9.46 -5.85 -0.60
N GLY A 183 8.47 -4.94 -0.49
CA GLY A 183 7.35 -4.86 -1.43
C GLY A 183 7.73 -4.32 -2.81
N SER A 184 8.91 -3.69 -2.95
CA SER A 184 9.40 -3.13 -4.20
C SER A 184 9.55 -4.17 -5.31
N THR A 185 9.74 -5.46 -4.97
CA THR A 185 9.83 -6.58 -5.93
C THR A 185 8.48 -7.25 -6.23
N SER A 186 7.38 -6.75 -5.64
CA SER A 186 6.04 -7.36 -5.72
C SER A 186 5.09 -6.53 -6.59
N TRP A 187 3.95 -6.09 -6.05
CA TRP A 187 2.93 -5.35 -6.80
C TRP A 187 3.49 -4.06 -7.39
N TYR A 188 4.30 -3.32 -6.63
CA TYR A 188 4.95 -2.07 -7.07
C TYR A 188 5.80 -2.26 -8.34
N TYR A 189 6.66 -3.28 -8.37
CA TYR A 189 7.45 -3.62 -9.56
C TYR A 189 6.55 -3.88 -10.76
N ASN A 190 5.52 -4.71 -10.57
CA ASN A 190 4.73 -5.21 -11.69
C ASN A 190 3.84 -4.15 -12.34
N ILE A 191 3.39 -3.13 -11.59
CA ILE A 191 2.64 -2.01 -12.17
C ILE A 191 3.53 -0.93 -12.78
N ASN A 192 4.83 -0.89 -12.44
CA ASN A 192 5.75 0.16 -12.88
C ASN A 192 6.79 -0.30 -13.92
N LYS A 193 7.02 -1.61 -14.04
CA LYS A 193 8.00 -2.16 -14.99
C LYS A 193 7.62 -1.86 -16.43
N VAL A 194 8.63 -1.76 -17.27
CA VAL A 194 8.47 -1.73 -18.73
C VAL A 194 8.87 -3.07 -19.35
N THR A 195 8.28 -3.37 -20.49
CA THR A 195 8.64 -4.52 -21.32
C THR A 195 9.61 -4.11 -22.43
N GLU A 196 10.36 -5.07 -22.94
CA GLU A 196 11.22 -4.86 -24.12
C GLU A 196 10.42 -4.34 -25.32
N GLN A 197 9.18 -4.76 -25.49
CA GLN A 197 8.29 -4.25 -26.53
C GLN A 197 7.97 -2.75 -26.37
N GLN A 198 7.76 -2.28 -25.13
CA GLN A 198 7.56 -0.86 -24.86
C GLN A 198 8.84 -0.06 -25.15
N VAL A 199 9.99 -0.56 -24.72
CA VAL A 199 11.29 0.08 -24.97
C VAL A 199 11.60 0.13 -26.47
N PHE A 200 11.40 -0.98 -27.20
CA PHE A 200 11.48 -1.04 -28.66
C PHE A 200 10.64 0.06 -29.33
N SER A 201 9.39 0.19 -28.89
CA SER A 201 8.45 1.17 -29.44
C SER A 201 8.92 2.60 -29.17
N ILE A 202 9.39 2.88 -27.96
CA ILE A 202 9.93 4.20 -27.57
C ILE A 202 11.16 4.54 -28.41
N VAL A 203 12.13 3.62 -28.54
CA VAL A 203 13.34 3.83 -29.36
C VAL A 203 12.97 4.07 -30.82
N SER A 204 12.02 3.31 -31.36
CA SER A 204 11.52 3.50 -32.72
C SER A 204 10.91 4.89 -32.92
N ILE A 205 10.14 5.39 -31.94
CA ILE A 205 9.59 6.73 -31.95
C ILE A 205 10.69 7.79 -31.86
N ILE A 206 11.70 7.60 -30.98
CA ILE A 206 12.84 8.52 -30.84
C ILE A 206 13.55 8.68 -32.19
N ASN A 207 13.86 7.59 -32.87
CA ASN A 207 14.48 7.63 -34.19
C ASN A 207 13.63 8.38 -35.21
N LYS A 208 12.33 8.09 -35.25
CA LYS A 208 11.37 8.76 -36.15
C LYS A 208 11.28 10.26 -35.89
N VAL A 209 11.18 10.68 -34.63
CA VAL A 209 11.03 12.08 -34.23
C VAL A 209 12.33 12.86 -34.44
N THR A 210 13.48 12.26 -34.11
CA THR A 210 14.79 12.89 -34.26
C THR A 210 15.34 12.84 -35.69
N GLN A 211 14.69 12.07 -36.57
CA GLN A 211 15.18 11.76 -37.93
C GLN A 211 16.60 11.16 -37.90
N THR A 212 16.88 10.34 -36.88
CA THR A 212 18.16 9.63 -36.74
C THR A 212 17.96 8.12 -36.69
N ASN A 213 19.00 7.38 -37.04
CA ASN A 213 19.07 5.91 -36.88
C ASN A 213 20.24 5.51 -35.99
N LYS A 214 20.58 6.35 -35.01
CA LYS A 214 21.76 6.13 -34.15
C LYS A 214 21.59 4.93 -33.22
N VAL A 215 20.35 4.60 -32.88
CA VAL A 215 20.00 3.49 -31.98
C VAL A 215 19.24 2.47 -32.79
N ASN A 216 19.72 1.24 -32.91
CA ASN A 216 19.00 0.19 -33.63
C ASN A 216 17.91 -0.41 -32.71
N PRO A 217 16.60 -0.21 -32.97
CA PRO A 217 15.56 -0.78 -32.12
C PRO A 217 15.51 -2.31 -32.21
N ASN A 218 16.03 -2.93 -33.27
CA ASN A 218 16.06 -4.40 -33.41
C ASN A 218 17.24 -5.07 -32.69
N ASP A 219 18.13 -4.30 -32.05
CA ASP A 219 19.19 -4.85 -31.22
C ASP A 219 18.59 -5.37 -29.91
N SER A 220 18.33 -6.67 -29.85
CA SER A 220 17.72 -7.32 -28.69
C SER A 220 18.56 -7.19 -27.42
N THR A 221 19.89 -7.11 -27.55
CA THR A 221 20.78 -6.96 -26.39
C THR A 221 20.63 -5.56 -25.81
N LEU A 222 20.68 -4.54 -26.67
CA LEU A 222 20.48 -3.16 -26.26
C LEU A 222 19.10 -2.92 -25.64
N ILE A 223 18.04 -3.44 -26.26
CA ILE A 223 16.67 -3.30 -25.75
C ILE A 223 16.52 -4.03 -24.40
N GLY A 224 17.08 -5.23 -24.28
CA GLY A 224 17.12 -5.99 -23.03
C GLY A 224 17.85 -5.22 -21.93
N ASP A 225 19.02 -4.65 -22.23
CA ASP A 225 19.82 -3.89 -21.27
C ASP A 225 19.13 -2.61 -20.80
N ILE A 226 18.50 -1.85 -21.70
CA ILE A 226 17.74 -0.65 -21.33
C ILE A 226 16.54 -1.03 -20.46
N THR A 227 15.81 -2.07 -20.86
CA THR A 227 14.65 -2.57 -20.11
C THR A 227 15.05 -2.99 -18.71
N LYS A 228 16.15 -3.76 -18.59
CA LYS A 228 16.70 -4.20 -17.32
C LYS A 228 17.13 -3.01 -16.46
N GLN A 229 17.93 -2.09 -17.00
CA GLN A 229 18.41 -0.93 -16.25
C GLN A 229 17.27 -0.06 -15.73
N PHE A 230 16.22 0.17 -16.54
CA PHE A 230 15.04 0.88 -16.05
C PHE A 230 14.34 0.11 -14.93
N ASN A 231 14.08 -1.19 -15.13
CA ASN A 231 13.34 -1.99 -14.15
C ASN A 231 14.11 -2.18 -12.83
N ASP A 232 15.44 -2.25 -12.87
CA ASP A 232 16.28 -2.32 -11.67
C ASP A 232 16.09 -1.09 -10.77
N THR A 233 15.76 0.08 -11.34
CA THR A 233 15.49 1.33 -10.58
C THR A 233 14.21 1.26 -9.73
N LEU A 234 13.34 0.27 -9.98
CA LEU A 234 12.07 0.10 -9.26
C LEU A 234 12.25 -0.67 -7.95
N THR A 235 13.41 -1.29 -7.75
CA THR A 235 13.72 -2.09 -6.57
C THR A 235 14.74 -1.37 -5.69
N PHE A 236 14.59 -1.51 -4.37
CA PHE A 236 15.49 -0.90 -3.40
C PHE A 236 15.61 -1.79 -2.16
N ALA A 237 16.63 -1.52 -1.32
CA ALA A 237 16.98 -2.46 -0.27
C ALA A 237 15.86 -2.58 0.79
N PRO A 238 15.53 -3.81 1.25
CA PRO A 238 14.45 -4.02 2.21
C PRO A 238 14.76 -3.46 3.60
N THR A 239 16.02 -3.13 3.88
CA THR A 239 16.50 -2.55 5.14
C THR A 239 16.46 -1.02 5.16
N GLU A 240 16.27 -0.37 4.01
CA GLU A 240 16.25 1.09 3.92
C GLU A 240 14.94 1.66 4.49
N PRO A 241 15.00 2.66 5.39
CA PRO A 241 13.82 3.31 5.98
C PRO A 241 13.22 4.34 5.02
N ILE A 242 12.88 3.88 3.82
CA ILE A 242 12.24 4.65 2.76
C ILE A 242 11.10 3.82 2.18
N MET A 243 10.00 4.46 1.82
CA MET A 243 8.88 3.81 1.13
C MET A 243 8.80 4.33 -0.30
N ALA A 244 8.34 3.51 -1.23
CA ALA A 244 7.97 3.97 -2.56
C ALA A 244 6.44 4.04 -2.67
N TYR A 245 5.93 5.01 -3.42
CA TYR A 245 4.50 5.12 -3.71
C TYR A 245 4.24 5.13 -5.22
N SER A 246 3.06 4.68 -5.63
CA SER A 246 2.59 4.70 -7.01
C SER A 246 1.10 5.03 -7.06
N ILE A 247 0.77 6.11 -7.77
CA ILE A 247 -0.60 6.49 -8.12
C ILE A 247 -0.98 5.68 -9.35
N ARG A 248 -2.01 4.84 -9.26
CA ARG A 248 -2.40 3.91 -10.32
C ARG A 248 -3.37 4.55 -11.30
N ASP A 249 -3.06 4.56 -12.59
CA ASP A 249 -3.96 5.08 -13.65
C ASP A 249 -4.55 6.47 -13.30
N PRO A 250 -3.71 7.49 -13.07
CA PRO A 250 -4.16 8.83 -12.68
C PRO A 250 -5.11 9.44 -13.72
N ILE A 251 -6.18 10.08 -13.25
CA ILE A 251 -7.20 10.73 -14.08
C ILE A 251 -7.08 12.26 -13.97
N GLY A 252 -6.91 12.93 -15.11
CA GLY A 252 -6.99 14.38 -15.24
C GLY A 252 -5.66 15.14 -15.08
N TYR A 253 -5.78 16.46 -14.90
CA TYR A 253 -4.70 17.48 -14.94
C TYR A 253 -3.62 17.35 -13.84
N ALA A 254 -3.64 16.31 -13.00
CA ALA A 254 -2.59 16.05 -12.01
C ALA A 254 -1.20 15.89 -12.66
N SER A 255 -1.15 15.38 -13.90
CA SER A 255 0.07 15.31 -14.72
C SER A 255 0.55 16.68 -15.22
N ALA A 256 -0.32 17.70 -15.29
CA ALA A 256 0.03 19.03 -15.80
C ALA A 256 0.68 19.94 -14.74
N VAL A 257 0.59 19.59 -13.45
CA VAL A 257 1.24 20.31 -12.34
C VAL A 257 2.65 19.78 -12.06
N GLY A 258 3.16 18.85 -12.89
CA GLY A 258 4.52 18.31 -12.75
C GLY A 258 4.70 17.34 -11.57
N HIS A 259 3.62 16.84 -10.98
CA HIS A 259 3.71 15.84 -9.92
C HIS A 259 4.01 14.46 -10.50
N SER A 260 5.07 13.84 -10.00
CA SER A 260 5.40 12.46 -10.37
C SER A 260 4.32 11.50 -9.88
N HIS A 261 3.88 10.60 -10.76
CA HIS A 261 2.91 9.55 -10.45
C HIS A 261 3.47 8.45 -9.54
N ARG A 262 4.77 8.47 -9.28
CA ARG A 262 5.45 7.61 -8.33
C ARG A 262 6.62 8.33 -7.70
N GLY A 263 7.09 7.85 -6.56
CA GLY A 263 8.27 8.42 -5.94
C GLY A 263 8.65 7.68 -4.68
N HIS A 264 9.61 8.24 -3.97
CA HIS A 264 10.00 7.79 -2.65
C HIS A 264 9.55 8.81 -1.61
N ALA A 265 9.31 8.32 -0.39
CA ALA A 265 8.87 9.13 0.74
C ALA A 265 9.39 8.53 2.05
N LYS A 266 9.42 9.35 3.10
CA LYS A 266 9.54 8.90 4.50
C LYS A 266 8.20 8.97 5.23
N ARG A 267 7.28 9.78 4.71
CA ARG A 267 5.97 10.00 5.30
C ARG A 267 4.92 10.23 4.23
N ILE A 268 3.79 9.53 4.33
CA ILE A 268 2.63 9.73 3.46
C ILE A 268 1.39 9.94 4.31
N GLU A 269 0.69 11.05 4.10
CA GLU A 269 -0.62 11.30 4.67
C GLU A 269 -1.66 11.27 3.55
N VAL A 270 -2.69 10.45 3.73
CA VAL A 270 -3.80 10.30 2.79
C VAL A 270 -5.08 10.70 3.49
N LYS A 271 -5.88 11.54 2.83
CA LYS A 271 -7.22 11.89 3.25
C LYS A 271 -8.21 11.32 2.25
N SER A 272 -9.11 10.48 2.72
CA SER A 272 -10.12 9.86 1.87
C SER A 272 -11.16 10.89 1.42
N ARG A 273 -11.55 10.79 0.14
CA ARG A 273 -12.74 11.46 -0.44
C ARG A 273 -13.69 10.43 -1.07
N MET A 274 -13.61 9.19 -0.61
CA MET A 274 -14.28 8.01 -1.18
C MET A 274 -15.37 7.52 -0.25
N GLN A 275 -16.44 6.93 -0.79
CA GLN A 275 -17.58 6.49 0.03
C GLN A 275 -17.52 5.02 0.44
N ASN A 276 -16.88 4.18 -0.37
CA ASN A 276 -16.72 2.75 -0.09
C ASN A 276 -15.24 2.36 -0.26
N ALA A 277 -14.38 3.06 0.46
CA ALA A 277 -12.94 2.91 0.36
C ALA A 277 -12.36 2.00 1.43
N CYS A 278 -11.15 1.56 1.17
CA CYS A 278 -10.41 0.71 2.04
C CYS A 278 -8.92 1.03 2.07
N LEU A 279 -8.30 0.63 3.17
CA LEU A 279 -6.90 0.35 3.28
C LEU A 279 -6.72 -1.16 3.25
N VAL A 280 -5.77 -1.65 2.45
CA VAL A 280 -5.40 -3.07 2.43
C VAL A 280 -3.92 -3.24 2.74
N LEU A 281 -3.60 -3.95 3.82
CA LEU A 281 -2.23 -4.25 4.23
C LEU A 281 -1.84 -5.65 3.74
N ASP A 282 -0.76 -5.72 2.95
CA ASP A 282 -0.17 -6.95 2.39
C ASP A 282 -1.18 -7.91 1.71
N GLY A 283 -2.23 -7.36 1.11
CA GLY A 283 -3.32 -8.15 0.52
C GLY A 283 -4.08 -9.04 1.53
N CYS A 284 -3.94 -8.79 2.83
CA CYS A 284 -4.48 -9.66 3.88
C CYS A 284 -5.52 -8.96 4.75
N GLN A 285 -5.20 -7.76 5.26
CA GLN A 285 -6.09 -7.03 6.15
C GLN A 285 -6.80 -5.92 5.41
N PHE A 286 -8.12 -5.86 5.58
CA PHE A 286 -8.99 -4.83 5.05
C PHE A 286 -9.45 -3.91 6.18
N ILE A 287 -9.36 -2.60 5.98
CA ILE A 287 -9.91 -1.59 6.90
C ILE A 287 -10.76 -0.60 6.10
N PRO A 288 -12.03 -0.36 6.45
CA PRO A 288 -12.83 0.73 5.88
C PRO A 288 -12.14 2.10 6.01
N PHE A 289 -12.18 2.90 4.95
CA PHE A 289 -11.46 4.17 4.86
C PHE A 289 -12.24 5.22 4.08
N ASN A 290 -13.44 5.53 4.56
CA ASN A 290 -14.40 6.41 3.88
C ASN A 290 -14.10 7.90 4.09
N ASP A 291 -14.85 8.75 3.37
CA ASP A 291 -14.66 10.20 3.26
C ASP A 291 -14.46 10.88 4.62
N GLY A 292 -13.57 11.86 4.65
CA GLY A 292 -13.20 12.59 5.86
C GLY A 292 -12.17 11.89 6.75
N SER A 293 -11.90 10.60 6.54
CA SER A 293 -10.87 9.86 7.27
C SER A 293 -9.46 10.17 6.79
N TYR A 294 -8.49 10.07 7.70
CA TYR A 294 -7.07 10.26 7.41
C TYR A 294 -6.29 8.99 7.78
N ALA A 295 -5.29 8.67 6.96
CA ALA A 295 -4.33 7.61 7.21
C ALA A 295 -2.93 8.20 7.09
N LEU A 296 -2.14 7.96 8.11
CA LEU A 296 -0.73 8.29 8.13
C LEU A 296 0.09 7.00 7.99
N ILE A 297 0.98 6.98 7.00
CA ILE A 297 1.91 5.89 6.73
C ILE A 297 3.35 6.35 6.96
N GLU A 298 4.05 5.64 7.83
CA GLU A 298 5.43 5.94 8.25
C GLU A 298 6.23 4.64 8.45
N MET A 299 7.54 4.78 8.62
CA MET A 299 8.45 3.68 8.95
C MET A 299 9.22 4.03 10.21
N TYR A 300 9.34 3.04 11.10
CA TYR A 300 10.13 3.16 12.31
C TYR A 300 10.98 1.92 12.49
N ASP A 301 12.22 2.13 12.92
CA ASP A 301 13.18 1.05 13.15
C ASP A 301 12.67 0.01 14.15
N GLU A 302 11.91 0.41 15.17
CA GLU A 302 11.26 -0.50 16.13
C GLU A 302 10.22 -1.42 15.51
N ASP A 303 9.68 -1.07 14.34
CA ASP A 303 8.78 -1.93 13.59
C ASP A 303 9.53 -2.88 12.65
N ALA A 304 10.84 -2.77 12.46
CA ALA A 304 11.53 -3.62 11.50
C ALA A 304 11.42 -5.12 11.85
N LEU A 305 11.26 -5.96 10.83
CA LEU A 305 11.17 -7.41 10.97
C LEU A 305 12.58 -8.01 10.95
N LYS A 306 12.98 -8.65 12.05
CA LYS A 306 14.25 -9.37 12.15
C LYS A 306 14.19 -10.68 11.37
N THR A 307 15.09 -10.83 10.43
CA THR A 307 15.22 -11.99 9.53
C THR A 307 16.69 -12.37 9.40
N ILE A 308 16.96 -13.52 8.79
CA ILE A 308 18.33 -13.94 8.49
C ILE A 308 18.65 -13.74 7.01
N SER A 309 19.93 -13.51 6.74
CA SER A 309 20.53 -13.61 5.42
C SER A 309 21.60 -14.69 5.42
N LEU A 310 21.58 -15.53 4.39
CA LEU A 310 22.59 -16.54 4.12
C LEU A 310 23.25 -16.15 2.80
N GLU A 311 24.54 -15.82 2.85
CA GLU A 311 25.38 -15.64 1.66
C GLU A 311 25.59 -16.98 0.94
#